data_AF-A0A077JF17-F1
#
_entry.id   AF-A0A077JF17-F1
#
_cell.length_a   1.000
_cell.length_b   1.000
_cell.length_c   1.000
_cell.angle_alpha   90.00
_cell.angle_beta   90.00
_cell.angle_gamma   90.00
#
_symmetry.space_group_name_H-M   'P 1'
#
loop_
_entity.id
_entity.type
_entity.pdbx_description
1 polymer ?
#
loop_
_entity_poly.entity_id
_entity_poly.type
_entity_poly.pdbx_seq_one_letter_code
_entity_poly.pdbx_strand_id
1 'polypeptide(L)'
;MGYISFKPILEIASILTLSVFPVLAMELGNGTTMFNKSPRLVNAITTSSGIRVKGAKYYFTIELGNDVGEPLEKLTLQQVKTNQIINYYLDETFAFEGKLINRGKSLTIARIKRNLDNEAITFIFDYPIAPGTTFTVGLKPQQNPELAGVYLFSLIAYPKGENPLGLYLGLGRLRFYQLGNHFP
;
A
#
# COMPACT_ATOMS: atom_id res chain seq x y z
N MET A 1 83.67 27.57 -18.14
CA MET A 1 83.12 26.26 -17.71
C MET A 1 81.71 26.52 -17.18
N GLY A 2 80.68 26.23 -17.97
CA GLY A 2 79.30 26.58 -17.65
C GLY A 2 78.63 25.54 -16.74
N TYR A 3 77.74 25.99 -15.87
CA TYR A 3 76.82 25.13 -15.14
C TYR A 3 75.38 25.57 -15.47
N ILE A 4 74.65 24.66 -16.09
CA ILE A 4 73.21 24.74 -16.36
C ILE A 4 72.50 24.17 -15.13
N SER A 5 71.64 24.96 -14.49
CA SER A 5 70.79 24.49 -13.38
C SER A 5 69.39 24.19 -13.89
N PHE A 6 69.02 22.91 -13.89
CA PHE A 6 67.67 22.42 -14.16
C PHE A 6 66.74 22.73 -12.97
N LYS A 7 65.55 23.28 -13.22
CA LYS A 7 64.46 23.36 -12.22
C LYS A 7 63.51 22.17 -12.44
N PRO A 8 63.11 21.44 -11.39
CA PRO A 8 62.03 20.46 -11.51
C PRO A 8 60.67 21.17 -11.52
N ILE A 9 59.81 20.77 -12.46
CA ILE A 9 58.40 21.18 -12.50
C ILE A 9 57.63 20.18 -11.64
N LEU A 10 56.94 20.68 -10.62
CA LEU A 10 56.12 19.90 -9.70
C LEU A 10 54.72 19.72 -10.33
N GLU A 11 54.43 18.52 -10.83
CA GLU A 11 53.07 18.17 -11.27
C GLU A 11 52.19 17.86 -10.06
N ILE A 12 51.14 18.66 -9.86
CA ILE A 12 50.11 18.41 -8.86
C ILE A 12 49.04 17.54 -9.52
N ALA A 13 49.02 16.25 -9.19
CA ALA A 13 47.92 15.35 -9.54
C ALA A 13 46.70 15.68 -8.66
N SER A 14 45.65 16.23 -9.26
CA SER A 14 44.39 16.54 -8.58
C SER A 14 43.53 15.28 -8.52
N ILE A 15 43.26 14.77 -7.31
CA ILE A 15 42.38 13.63 -7.07
C ILE A 15 40.93 14.13 -7.03
N LEU A 16 40.14 13.73 -8.02
CA LEU A 16 38.71 14.04 -8.08
C LEU A 16 37.93 13.15 -7.09
N THR A 17 37.60 13.68 -5.92
CA THR A 17 36.70 13.03 -4.96
C THR A 17 35.26 13.13 -5.46
N LEU A 18 34.69 12.01 -5.92
CA LEU A 18 33.26 11.90 -6.18
C LEU A 18 32.49 11.87 -4.85
N SER A 19 31.95 13.02 -4.46
CA SER A 19 30.97 13.13 -3.38
C SER A 19 29.67 12.45 -3.81
N VAL A 20 29.36 11.29 -3.22
CA VAL A 20 28.04 10.68 -3.34
C VAL A 20 27.09 11.47 -2.46
N PHE A 21 26.26 12.32 -3.06
CA PHE A 21 25.20 13.00 -2.32
C PHE A 21 24.15 11.96 -1.88
N PRO A 22 23.64 12.03 -0.64
CA PRO A 22 22.42 11.31 -0.31
C PRO A 22 21.32 11.83 -1.23
N VAL A 23 20.63 10.92 -1.90
CA VAL A 23 19.44 11.22 -2.71
C VAL A 23 18.46 11.98 -1.84
N LEU A 24 18.41 13.29 -2.02
CA LEU A 24 17.37 14.13 -1.46
C LEU A 24 16.06 13.62 -2.04
N ALA A 25 15.08 13.38 -1.16
CA ALA A 25 13.71 13.13 -1.53
C ALA A 25 13.34 14.09 -2.66
N MET A 26 12.96 13.50 -3.79
CA MET A 26 12.58 14.22 -4.98
C MET A 26 11.19 14.79 -4.71
N GLU A 27 11.11 15.87 -3.93
CA GLU A 27 9.97 16.77 -3.97
C GLU A 27 9.91 17.29 -5.40
N LEU A 28 9.05 16.68 -6.22
CA LEU A 28 8.61 17.26 -7.47
C LEU A 28 8.17 18.69 -7.10
N GLY A 29 8.75 19.71 -7.74
CA GLY A 29 8.79 21.12 -7.28
C GLY A 29 7.46 21.88 -7.13
N ASN A 30 6.36 21.16 -6.92
CA ASN A 30 5.00 21.63 -6.65
C ASN A 30 4.46 21.15 -5.29
N GLY A 31 5.30 20.62 -4.39
CA GLY A 31 4.88 20.09 -3.09
C GLY A 31 4.12 18.75 -3.21
N THR A 32 4.27 18.04 -4.33
CA THR A 32 3.70 16.70 -4.50
C THR A 32 4.58 15.67 -3.81
N THR A 33 3.97 14.85 -2.96
CA THR A 33 4.66 13.75 -2.29
C THR A 33 4.34 12.43 -2.97
N MET A 34 5.36 11.61 -3.24
CA MET A 34 5.24 10.32 -3.90
C MET A 34 6.09 9.25 -3.22
N PHE A 35 5.75 7.99 -3.43
CA PHE A 35 6.65 6.90 -3.02
C PHE A 35 7.85 6.82 -3.97
N ASN A 36 9.05 6.62 -3.42
CA ASN A 36 10.27 6.37 -4.19
C ASN A 36 10.26 4.97 -4.82
N LYS A 37 9.58 4.03 -4.19
CA LYS A 37 9.35 2.66 -4.67
C LYS A 37 7.96 2.20 -4.31
N SER A 38 7.37 1.35 -5.15
CA SER A 38 6.00 0.88 -4.94
C SER A 38 5.88 0.02 -3.68
N PRO A 39 4.95 0.35 -2.75
CA PRO A 39 4.35 -0.63 -1.86
C PRO A 39 3.74 -1.78 -2.68
N ARG A 40 3.51 -2.92 -2.06
CA ARG A 40 3.04 -4.12 -2.76
C ARG A 40 1.80 -4.69 -2.11
N LEU A 41 0.79 -5.00 -2.91
CA LEU A 41 -0.28 -5.90 -2.49
C LEU A 41 0.27 -7.33 -2.47
N VAL A 42 0.37 -7.90 -1.27
CA VAL A 42 0.94 -9.24 -1.06
C VAL A 42 -0.14 -10.31 -1.04
N ASN A 43 -1.32 -10.00 -0.50
CA ASN A 43 -2.41 -10.97 -0.40
C ASN A 43 -3.79 -10.30 -0.37
N ALA A 44 -4.80 -11.02 -0.87
CA ALA A 44 -6.20 -10.70 -0.73
C ALA A 44 -6.98 -12.01 -0.47
N ILE A 45 -7.64 -12.12 0.68
CA ILE A 45 -8.32 -13.36 1.09
C ILE A 45 -9.62 -13.07 1.85
N THR A 46 -10.56 -14.00 1.81
CA THR A 46 -11.78 -13.99 2.62
C THR A 46 -11.77 -15.16 3.61
N THR A 47 -12.31 -14.97 4.82
CA THR A 47 -12.49 -16.06 5.79
C THR A 47 -13.54 -17.08 5.38
N SER A 48 -14.49 -16.67 4.53
CA SER A 48 -15.48 -17.56 3.94
C SER A 48 -15.69 -17.17 2.49
N SER A 49 -15.61 -18.15 1.60
CA SER A 49 -15.78 -17.98 0.16
C SER A 49 -17.16 -18.41 -0.33
N GLY A 50 -18.12 -18.72 0.55
CA GLY A 50 -19.50 -18.99 0.14
C GLY A 50 -20.28 -17.70 -0.15
N ILE A 51 -21.17 -17.69 -1.14
CA ILE A 51 -22.10 -16.57 -1.37
C ILE A 51 -23.05 -16.36 -0.18
N ARG A 52 -23.50 -15.12 0.05
CA ARG A 52 -24.47 -14.72 1.10
C ARG A 52 -24.08 -15.07 2.54
N VAL A 53 -22.84 -15.47 2.78
CA VAL A 53 -22.34 -15.75 4.13
C VAL A 53 -22.22 -14.45 4.92
N LYS A 54 -22.92 -14.38 6.05
CA LYS A 54 -22.77 -13.31 7.04
C LYS A 54 -21.52 -13.53 7.88
N GLY A 55 -20.92 -12.46 8.38
CA GLY A 55 -19.76 -12.53 9.30
C GLY A 55 -18.43 -12.90 8.63
N ALA A 56 -18.37 -12.97 7.30
CA ALA A 56 -17.11 -13.05 6.58
C ALA A 56 -16.24 -11.80 6.83
N LYS A 57 -14.94 -11.94 6.62
CA LYS A 57 -13.96 -10.85 6.69
C LYS A 57 -13.04 -10.93 5.47
N TYR A 58 -12.84 -9.80 4.81
CA TYR A 58 -11.92 -9.66 3.70
C TYR A 58 -10.63 -9.03 4.20
N TYR A 59 -9.50 -9.67 3.92
CA TYR A 59 -8.19 -9.24 4.34
C TYR A 59 -7.34 -8.89 3.14
N PHE A 60 -6.77 -7.69 3.17
CA PHE A 60 -5.82 -7.22 2.18
C PHE A 60 -4.51 -6.91 2.90
N THR A 61 -3.45 -7.61 2.51
CA THR A 61 -2.12 -7.46 3.12
C THR A 61 -1.21 -6.67 2.18
N ILE A 62 -0.62 -5.61 2.70
CA ILE A 62 0.25 -4.69 1.98
C ILE A 62 1.62 -4.70 2.63
N GLU A 63 2.67 -4.71 1.81
CA GLU A 63 4.06 -4.57 2.22
C GLU A 63 4.57 -3.19 1.80
N LEU A 64 4.97 -2.37 2.77
CA LEU A 64 5.80 -1.20 2.53
C LEU A 64 7.25 -1.65 2.64
N GLY A 65 7.97 -1.68 1.52
CA GLY A 65 9.42 -1.91 1.54
C GLY A 65 10.15 -0.85 2.39
N ASN A 66 11.38 -1.13 2.79
CA ASN A 66 12.22 -0.15 3.51
C ASN A 66 12.57 1.07 2.63
N ASP A 67 12.52 0.90 1.32
CA ASP A 67 12.93 1.86 0.29
C ASP A 67 11.76 2.59 -0.37
N VAL A 68 10.55 2.52 0.19
CA VAL A 68 9.38 3.29 -0.32
C VAL A 68 9.55 4.81 -0.13
N GLY A 69 10.51 5.23 0.68
CA GLY A 69 10.78 6.65 1.00
C GLY A 69 9.82 7.17 2.06
N GLU A 70 8.58 7.44 1.65
CA GLU A 70 7.58 8.10 2.49
C GLU A 70 6.65 7.11 3.21
N PRO A 71 6.19 7.41 4.44
CA PRO A 71 5.21 6.59 5.13
C PRO A 71 3.83 6.66 4.46
N LEU A 72 3.03 5.61 4.58
CA LEU A 72 1.67 5.56 4.02
C LEU A 72 0.67 6.20 4.98
N GLU A 73 -0.09 7.18 4.49
CA GLU A 73 -1.14 7.84 5.28
C GLU A 73 -2.54 7.31 4.94
N LYS A 74 -2.77 6.99 3.67
CA LYS A 74 -4.10 6.60 3.18
C LYS A 74 -4.01 5.37 2.29
N LEU A 75 -5.02 4.51 2.43
CA LEU A 75 -5.25 3.37 1.54
C LEU A 75 -6.68 3.46 1.02
N THR A 76 -6.86 3.34 -0.29
CA THR A 76 -8.18 3.23 -0.91
C THR A 76 -8.34 1.83 -1.48
N LEU A 77 -9.43 1.17 -1.12
CA LEU A 77 -9.92 -0.04 -1.76
C LEU A 77 -11.13 0.31 -2.59
N GLN A 78 -11.10 -0.01 -3.87
CA GLN A 78 -12.20 0.24 -4.78
C GLN A 78 -12.65 -1.08 -5.40
N GLN A 79 -13.91 -1.45 -5.19
CA GLN A 79 -14.44 -2.60 -5.92
C GLN A 79 -14.51 -2.25 -7.41
N VAL A 80 -13.85 -3.04 -8.26
CA VAL A 80 -13.97 -2.91 -9.71
C VAL A 80 -15.43 -3.15 -10.07
N LYS A 81 -16.00 -2.30 -10.93
CA LYS A 81 -17.44 -2.31 -11.24
C LYS A 81 -17.89 -3.71 -11.65
N THR A 82 -18.87 -4.23 -10.91
CA THR A 82 -19.55 -5.50 -11.21
C THR A 82 -21.06 -5.28 -11.21
N ASN A 83 -21.84 -6.31 -11.50
CA ASN A 83 -23.30 -6.27 -11.43
C ASN A 83 -23.84 -6.27 -9.99
N GLN A 84 -22.96 -6.28 -8.98
CA GLN A 84 -23.34 -6.29 -7.57
C GLN A 84 -22.47 -5.36 -6.73
N ILE A 85 -23.11 -4.62 -5.83
CA ILE A 85 -22.46 -3.85 -4.78
C ILE A 85 -22.40 -4.68 -3.50
N ILE A 86 -21.25 -4.70 -2.84
CA ILE A 86 -21.10 -5.33 -1.52
C ILE A 86 -21.25 -4.23 -0.46
N ASN A 87 -22.13 -4.44 0.52
CA ASN A 87 -22.28 -3.55 1.66
C ASN A 87 -21.37 -3.96 2.80
N TYR A 88 -20.88 -3.00 3.58
CA TYR A 88 -19.89 -3.20 4.63
C TYR A 88 -20.32 -2.57 5.95
N TYR A 89 -19.96 -3.21 7.05
CA TYR A 89 -19.95 -2.62 8.39
C TYR A 89 -18.63 -1.86 8.56
N LEU A 90 -18.62 -0.57 8.21
CA LEU A 90 -17.39 0.24 8.18
C LEU A 90 -16.78 0.46 9.57
N ASP A 91 -17.64 0.53 10.59
CA ASP A 91 -17.30 0.60 12.01
C ASP A 91 -16.62 -0.68 12.55
N GLU A 92 -16.82 -1.80 11.86
CA GLU A 92 -16.19 -3.09 12.19
C GLU A 92 -14.96 -3.40 11.32
N THR A 93 -14.46 -2.42 10.57
CA THR A 93 -13.22 -2.56 9.82
C THR A 93 -12.03 -2.18 10.71
N PHE A 94 -10.90 -2.84 10.49
CA PHE A 94 -9.74 -2.71 11.37
C PHE A 94 -8.46 -2.93 10.58
N ALA A 95 -7.33 -2.50 11.15
CA ALA A 95 -6.02 -2.74 10.57
C ALA A 95 -5.02 -3.16 11.65
N PHE A 96 -3.99 -3.91 11.25
CA PHE A 96 -2.95 -4.40 12.15
C PHE A 96 -1.65 -4.66 11.38
N GLU A 97 -0.53 -4.60 12.08
CA GLU A 97 0.79 -4.98 11.54
C GLU A 97 0.87 -6.49 11.29
N GLY A 98 1.59 -6.88 10.25
CA GLY A 98 1.82 -8.27 9.87
C GLY A 98 0.76 -8.86 8.95
N LYS A 99 0.74 -10.19 8.91
CA LYS A 99 -0.12 -11.01 8.03
C LYS A 99 -1.28 -11.59 8.83
N LEU A 100 -2.30 -12.10 8.16
CA LEU A 100 -3.52 -12.65 8.80
C LEU A 100 -3.25 -13.62 9.97
N ILE A 101 -2.29 -14.53 9.80
CA ILE A 101 -1.93 -15.57 10.79
C ILE A 101 -0.93 -15.10 11.85
N ASN A 102 -0.24 -13.98 11.62
CA ASN A 102 0.80 -13.42 12.50
C ASN A 102 0.48 -11.94 12.74
N ARG A 103 -0.55 -11.69 13.54
CA ARG A 103 -1.02 -10.34 13.83
C ARG A 103 -0.12 -9.69 14.88
N GLY A 104 0.42 -8.53 14.52
CA GLY A 104 1.12 -7.64 15.42
C GLY A 104 0.17 -6.61 16.03
N LYS A 105 0.69 -5.40 16.24
CA LYS A 105 -0.04 -4.29 16.87
C LYS A 105 -1.22 -3.85 16.01
N SER A 106 -2.29 -3.40 16.66
CA SER A 106 -3.39 -2.72 15.98
C SER A 106 -2.92 -1.40 15.40
N LEU A 107 -3.37 -1.08 14.19
CA LEU A 107 -3.14 0.20 13.54
C LEU A 107 -4.43 1.01 13.60
N THR A 108 -4.37 2.17 14.26
CA THR A 108 -5.55 3.03 14.44
C THR A 108 -5.93 3.69 13.12
N ILE A 109 -7.19 3.50 12.71
CA ILE A 109 -7.79 4.17 11.56
C ILE A 109 -8.56 5.38 12.11
N ALA A 110 -8.06 6.59 11.85
CA ALA A 110 -8.71 7.82 12.32
C ALA A 110 -10.05 8.07 11.63
N ARG A 111 -10.13 7.74 10.33
CA ARG A 111 -11.34 7.97 9.54
C ARG A 111 -11.47 7.00 8.39
N ILE A 112 -12.71 6.62 8.10
CA ILE A 112 -13.09 5.84 6.93
C ILE A 112 -14.08 6.64 6.12
N LYS A 113 -13.84 6.74 4.81
CA LYS A 113 -14.74 7.39 3.85
C LYS A 113 -15.22 6.34 2.85
N ARG A 114 -16.52 6.33 2.55
CA ARG A 114 -17.09 5.52 1.47
C ARG A 114 -17.66 6.46 0.41
N ASN A 115 -17.31 6.22 -0.85
CA ASN A 115 -17.93 6.84 -2.01
C ASN A 115 -18.78 5.77 -2.72
N LEU A 116 -20.08 6.01 -2.80
CA LEU A 116 -21.06 5.08 -3.39
C LEU A 116 -21.08 5.14 -4.92
N ASP A 117 -20.62 6.24 -5.53
CA ASP A 117 -20.64 6.40 -6.99
C ASP A 117 -19.62 5.49 -7.67
N ASN A 118 -18.52 5.19 -6.97
CA ASN A 118 -17.40 4.40 -7.50
C ASN A 118 -17.00 3.22 -6.60
N GLU A 119 -17.76 2.92 -5.55
CA GLU A 119 -17.52 1.85 -4.57
C GLU A 119 -16.11 1.89 -3.96
N ALA A 120 -15.59 3.09 -3.72
CA ALA A 120 -14.31 3.30 -3.04
C ALA A 120 -14.49 3.43 -1.53
N ILE A 121 -13.64 2.75 -0.78
CA ILE A 121 -13.49 2.86 0.67
C ILE A 121 -12.07 3.31 0.95
N THR A 122 -11.93 4.51 1.52
CA THR A 122 -10.65 5.10 1.89
C THR A 122 -10.45 5.04 3.39
N PHE A 123 -9.37 4.40 3.80
CA PHE A 123 -8.86 4.31 5.16
C PHE A 123 -7.81 5.40 5.35
N ILE A 124 -8.01 6.26 6.35
CA ILE A 124 -7.07 7.30 6.75
C ILE A 124 -6.53 6.88 8.12
N PHE A 125 -5.24 6.58 8.18
CA PHE A 125 -4.59 6.15 9.41
C PHE A 125 -4.31 7.33 10.33
N ASP A 126 -4.45 7.11 11.65
CA ASP A 126 -4.21 8.13 12.67
C ASP A 126 -2.71 8.50 12.72
N TYR A 127 -1.86 7.47 12.63
CA TYR A 127 -0.42 7.61 12.45
C TYR A 127 -0.04 7.01 11.10
N PRO A 128 0.73 7.75 10.25
CA PRO A 128 1.25 7.20 9.01
C PRO A 128 2.07 5.93 9.25
N ILE A 129 1.83 4.90 8.43
CA ILE A 129 2.49 3.59 8.53
C ILE A 129 3.91 3.71 7.98
N ALA A 130 4.91 3.40 8.81
CA ALA A 130 6.31 3.58 8.46
C ALA A 130 6.80 2.61 7.35
N PRO A 131 7.79 3.02 6.55
CA PRO A 131 8.55 2.11 5.68
C PRO A 131 9.04 0.86 6.41
N GLY A 132 9.16 -0.26 5.69
CA GLY A 132 9.55 -1.56 6.25
C GLY A 132 8.39 -2.33 6.91
N THR A 133 7.21 -1.73 7.01
CA THR A 133 6.04 -2.36 7.65
C THR A 133 5.26 -3.22 6.66
N THR A 134 5.00 -4.47 7.01
CA THR A 134 3.89 -5.23 6.44
C THR A 134 2.66 -5.01 7.31
N PHE A 135 1.51 -4.73 6.73
CA PHE A 135 0.26 -4.58 7.46
C PHE A 135 -0.92 -5.19 6.71
N THR A 136 -2.03 -5.40 7.43
CA THR A 136 -3.25 -5.96 6.86
C THR A 136 -4.45 -5.11 7.27
N VAL A 137 -5.32 -4.80 6.31
CA VAL A 137 -6.65 -4.21 6.55
C VAL A 137 -7.71 -5.30 6.45
N GLY A 138 -8.57 -5.37 7.46
CA GLY A 138 -9.75 -6.21 7.53
C GLY A 138 -11.01 -5.41 7.23
N LEU A 139 -11.71 -5.78 6.16
CA LEU A 139 -12.99 -5.21 5.77
C LEU A 139 -14.11 -6.22 6.10
N LYS A 140 -15.15 -5.77 6.82
CA LYS A 140 -16.27 -6.63 7.21
C LYS A 140 -17.47 -6.40 6.28
N PRO A 141 -17.71 -7.27 5.28
CA PRO A 141 -18.97 -7.23 4.54
C PRO A 141 -20.15 -7.54 5.47
N GLN A 142 -21.31 -6.93 5.20
CA GLN A 142 -22.56 -7.32 5.86
C GLN A 142 -22.90 -8.78 5.56
N GLN A 143 -22.69 -9.16 4.30
CA GLN A 143 -22.70 -10.52 3.80
C GLN A 143 -21.80 -10.61 2.57
N ASN A 144 -21.28 -11.79 2.30
CA ASN A 144 -20.65 -12.09 1.01
C ASN A 144 -21.63 -11.83 -0.16
N PRO A 145 -21.10 -11.68 -1.40
CA PRO A 145 -21.94 -11.39 -2.56
C PRO A 145 -23.02 -12.44 -2.79
N GLU A 146 -24.03 -12.06 -3.55
CA GLU A 146 -25.17 -12.90 -3.88
C GLU A 146 -24.85 -13.83 -5.06
N LEU A 147 -23.99 -13.36 -5.95
CA LEU A 147 -23.54 -14.09 -7.12
C LEU A 147 -22.17 -14.72 -6.86
N ALA A 148 -22.02 -15.97 -7.30
CA ALA A 148 -20.72 -16.63 -7.34
C ALA A 148 -19.85 -15.97 -8.41
N GLY A 149 -18.54 -15.96 -8.21
CA GLY A 149 -17.62 -15.37 -9.18
C GLY A 149 -16.37 -14.79 -8.57
N VAL A 150 -15.66 -14.01 -9.37
CA VAL A 150 -14.44 -13.31 -8.97
C VAL A 150 -14.75 -11.84 -8.80
N TYR A 151 -14.49 -11.32 -7.60
CA TYR A 151 -14.65 -9.93 -7.24
C TYR A 151 -13.27 -9.31 -7.08
N LEU A 152 -13.04 -8.24 -7.83
CA LEU A 152 -11.75 -7.57 -7.93
C LEU A 152 -11.81 -6.25 -7.17
N PHE A 153 -10.73 -5.94 -6.46
CA PHE A 153 -10.57 -4.73 -5.68
C PHE A 153 -9.28 -4.04 -6.11
N SER A 154 -9.40 -2.85 -6.68
CA SER A 154 -8.25 -1.98 -6.93
C SER A 154 -7.76 -1.40 -5.62
N LEU A 155 -6.45 -1.46 -5.39
CA LEU A 155 -5.83 -0.83 -4.21
C LEU A 155 -4.97 0.36 -4.64
N ILE A 156 -5.14 1.48 -3.96
CA ILE A 156 -4.35 2.70 -4.19
C ILE A 156 -3.81 3.16 -2.83
N ALA A 157 -2.48 3.27 -2.71
CA ALA A 157 -1.84 3.81 -1.53
C ALA A 157 -1.43 5.27 -1.76
N TYR A 158 -1.47 6.08 -0.71
CA TYR A 158 -1.04 7.47 -0.74
C TYR A 158 -0.02 7.70 0.37
N PRO A 159 1.13 8.33 0.07
CA PRO A 159 2.08 8.72 1.10
C PRO A 159 1.49 9.82 1.97
N LYS A 160 2.13 10.08 3.11
CA LYS A 160 1.94 11.30 3.88
C LYS A 160 2.43 12.50 3.06
N GLY A 161 1.71 13.62 3.10
CA GLY A 161 2.12 14.85 2.43
C GLY A 161 0.95 15.79 2.15
N GLU A 162 1.24 17.02 1.74
CA GLU A 162 0.21 18.02 1.42
C GLU A 162 -0.56 17.64 0.14
N ASN A 163 0.16 17.27 -0.92
CA ASN A 163 -0.42 16.85 -2.20
C ASN A 163 0.06 15.43 -2.57
N PRO A 164 -0.39 14.38 -1.87
CA PRO A 164 0.15 13.05 -2.08
C PRO A 164 -0.39 12.43 -3.38
N LEU A 165 0.52 11.95 -4.23
CA LEU A 165 0.18 11.22 -5.44
C LEU A 165 -0.17 9.76 -5.09
N GLY A 166 -1.38 9.34 -5.47
CA GLY A 166 -1.83 7.96 -5.27
C GLY A 166 -1.11 6.98 -6.20
N LEU A 167 -0.63 5.87 -5.63
CA LEU A 167 -0.01 4.79 -6.37
C LEU A 167 -0.90 3.54 -6.37
N TYR A 168 -1.24 3.07 -7.56
CA TYR A 168 -2.01 1.86 -7.76
C TYR A 168 -1.15 0.62 -7.47
N LEU A 169 -1.61 -0.24 -6.56
CA LEU A 169 -0.88 -1.42 -6.06
C LEU A 169 -1.30 -2.73 -6.75
N GLY A 170 -2.29 -2.67 -7.66
CA GLY A 170 -2.85 -3.84 -8.33
C GLY A 170 -4.24 -4.25 -7.82
N LEU A 171 -4.65 -5.46 -8.22
CA LEU A 171 -5.97 -6.03 -7.93
C LEU A 171 -5.90 -7.09 -6.83
N GLY A 172 -6.63 -6.86 -5.75
CA GLY A 172 -7.02 -7.90 -4.82
C GLY A 172 -8.13 -8.76 -5.41
N ARG A 173 -7.95 -10.08 -5.41
CA ARG A 173 -8.90 -11.02 -6.00
C ARG A 173 -9.56 -11.87 -4.92
N LEU A 174 -10.88 -11.75 -4.78
CA LEU A 174 -11.68 -12.63 -3.94
C LEU A 174 -12.55 -13.52 -4.83
N ARG A 175 -12.60 -14.82 -4.56
CA ARG A 175 -13.46 -15.76 -5.29
C ARG A 175 -14.55 -16.26 -4.35
N PHE A 176 -15.79 -16.16 -4.81
CA PHE A 176 -16.96 -16.68 -4.12
C PHE A 176 -17.58 -17.82 -4.91
N TYR A 177 -18.04 -18.82 -4.19
CA TYR A 177 -18.60 -20.05 -4.71
C TYR A 177 -20.06 -20.14 -4.28
N GLN A 178 -20.88 -20.76 -5.13
CA GLN A 178 -22.19 -21.23 -4.71
C GLN A 178 -21.99 -22.09 -3.46
N LEU A 179 -22.82 -21.89 -2.44
CA LEU A 179 -22.92 -22.86 -1.35
C LEU A 179 -23.22 -24.21 -2.01
N GLY A 180 -22.30 -25.16 -1.91
CA GLY A 180 -22.60 -26.53 -2.31
C GLY A 180 -23.76 -27.01 -1.45
N ASN A 181 -24.75 -27.65 -2.05
CA ASN A 181 -25.62 -28.53 -1.27
C ASN A 181 -24.70 -29.59 -0.68
N HIS A 182 -24.31 -29.46 0.59
CA HIS A 182 -23.95 -30.60 1.38
C HIS A 182 -25.25 -31.41 1.54
N PHE A 183 -25.47 -32.35 0.62
CA PHE A 183 -26.23 -33.54 0.97
C PHE A 183 -25.35 -34.36 1.93
N PRO A 184 -25.92 -34.87 3.04
CA PRO A 184 -25.18 -35.66 4.02
C PRO A 184 -24.52 -36.89 3.41
#